data_AF-A0A940CN78-F1
#
_entry.id   AF-A0A940CN78-F1
#
_cell.length_a   1.000
_cell.length_b   1.000
_cell.length_c   1.000
_cell.angle_alpha   90.00
_cell.angle_beta   90.00
_cell.angle_gamma   90.00
#
_symmetry.space_group_name_H-M   'P 1'
#
loop_
_entity.id
_entity.type
_entity.pdbx_description
1 polymer ?
#
loop_
_entity_poly.entity_id
_entity_poly.type
_entity_poly.pdbx_seq_one_letter_code
_entity_poly.pdbx_strand_id
1 'polypeptide(L)' 'MDTLDSYEALVLSCIDPRFQDLVHKENAKKGLTNKYSAFTIAGASIGVVAPTFKKWHQTFWENLDISVQL' A
#
# COMPACT_ATOMS: atom_id res chain seq x y z
N MET A 1 9.69 -18.63 -17.04
CA MET A 1 8.66 -18.32 -16.05
C MET A 1 9.43 -17.66 -14.95
N ASP A 2 9.63 -16.35 -15.12
CA ASP A 2 10.50 -15.55 -14.29
C ASP A 2 10.04 -15.66 -12.84
N THR A 3 11.00 -15.61 -11.93
CA THR A 3 10.78 -15.50 -10.50
C THR A 3 9.67 -14.47 -10.26
N LEU A 4 8.66 -14.80 -9.45
CA LEU A 4 7.78 -13.78 -8.89
C LEU A 4 8.70 -12.82 -8.13
N ASP A 5 9.06 -11.71 -8.77
CA ASP A 5 9.91 -10.71 -8.16
C ASP A 5 9.14 -10.16 -6.96
N SER A 6 9.74 -10.28 -5.77
CA SER A 6 9.19 -9.73 -4.54
C SER A 6 8.87 -8.25 -4.72
N TYR A 7 7.80 -7.77 -4.09
CA TYR A 7 7.42 -6.36 -4.21
C TYR A 7 8.58 -5.42 -3.80
N GLU A 8 8.90 -4.44 -4.66
CA GLU A 8 9.97 -3.46 -4.40
C GLU A 8 9.54 -2.40 -3.38
N ALA A 9 8.23 -2.22 -3.18
CA ALA A 9 7.67 -1.26 -2.25
C ALA A 9 6.27 -1.66 -1.75
N LEU A 10 5.89 -1.14 -0.58
CA LEU A 10 4.50 -1.07 -0.14
C LEU A 10 4.01 0.38 -0.23
N VAL A 11 2.88 0.59 -0.89
CA VAL A 11 2.25 1.91 -1.07
C VAL A 11 1.00 2.00 -0.20
N LEU A 12 1.08 2.80 0.86
CA LEU A 12 -0.05 3.17 1.69
C LEU A 12 -0.74 4.42 1.13
N SER A 13 -2.02 4.34 0.80
CA SER A 13 -2.78 5.48 0.26
C SER A 13 -4.21 5.56 0.78
N CYS A 14 -4.85 6.72 0.56
CA CYS A 14 -6.24 6.92 0.93
C CYS A 14 -7.16 6.31 -0.13
N ILE A 15 -8.28 5.71 0.30
CA ILE A 15 -9.33 5.21 -0.61
C ILE A 15 -10.12 6.32 -1.32
N ASP A 16 -9.84 7.58 -1.00
CA ASP A 16 -10.44 8.71 -1.70
C ASP A 16 -10.18 8.61 -3.22
N PRO A 17 -11.23 8.62 -4.05
CA PRO A 17 -11.11 8.37 -5.49
C PRO A 17 -10.25 9.41 -6.20
N ARG A 18 -10.07 10.60 -5.62
CA ARG A 18 -9.23 11.67 -6.18
C ARG A 18 -7.74 11.33 -6.12
N PHE A 19 -7.35 10.39 -5.27
CA PHE A 19 -5.95 9.99 -5.10
C PHE A 19 -5.53 8.82 -5.98
N GLN A 20 -6.45 8.00 -6.50
CA GLN A 20 -6.09 6.77 -7.21
C GLN A 20 -5.21 7.04 -8.45
N ASP A 21 -5.60 8.01 -9.27
CA ASP A 21 -4.82 8.43 -10.45
C ASP A 21 -3.49 9.10 -10.06
N LEU A 22 -3.49 9.94 -9.02
CA LEU A 22 -2.28 10.61 -8.53
C LEU A 22 -1.25 9.59 -8.02
N VAL A 23 -1.69 8.65 -7.17
CA VAL A 23 -0.85 7.59 -6.61
C VAL A 23 -0.29 6.71 -7.73
N HIS A 24 -1.13 6.32 -8.70
CA HIS A 24 -0.69 5.55 -9.85
C HIS A 24 0.39 6.29 -10.66
N LYS A 25 0.17 7.57 -10.99
CA LYS A 25 1.13 8.39 -11.73
C LYS A 25 2.44 8.59 -10.98
N GLU A 26 2.40 8.81 -9.67
CA GLU A 26 3.61 8.96 -8.85
C GLU A 26 4.42 7.65 -8.78
N ASN A 27 3.78 6.49 -8.66
CA ASN A 27 4.46 5.20 -8.68
C ASN A 27 5.04 4.86 -10.07
N ALA A 28 4.31 5.19 -11.14
CA ALA A 28 4.80 5.02 -12.50
C ALA A 28 6.07 5.86 -12.77
N LYS A 29 6.11 7.12 -12.30
CA LYS A 29 7.31 7.98 -12.37
C LYS A 29 8.51 7.39 -11.64
N LYS A 30 8.27 6.61 -10.58
CA LYS A 30 9.31 5.92 -9.80
C LYS A 30 9.71 4.56 -10.39
N GLY A 31 9.15 4.16 -11.53
CA GLY A 31 9.43 2.86 -12.15
C GLY A 31 8.80 1.67 -11.41
N LEU A 32 7.85 1.93 -10.50
CA LEU A 32 7.21 0.90 -9.67
C LEU A 32 5.99 0.26 -10.34
N THR A 33 5.72 0.52 -11.63
CA THR A 33 4.57 -0.08 -12.32
C THR A 33 4.58 -1.61 -12.18
N ASN A 34 3.51 -2.17 -11.59
CA ASN A 34 3.35 -3.59 -11.27
C ASN A 34 4.39 -4.19 -10.29
N LYS A 35 5.12 -3.35 -9.55
CA LYS A 35 6.21 -3.74 -8.66
C LYS A 35 5.99 -3.35 -7.20
N TYR A 36 4.79 -2.91 -6.84
CA TYR A 36 4.45 -2.53 -5.47
C TYR A 36 3.20 -3.23 -4.97
N SER A 37 3.17 -3.51 -3.67
CA SER A 37 1.97 -3.92 -2.94
C SER A 37 1.17 -2.68 -2.55
N ALA A 38 -0.12 -2.65 -2.89
CA ALA A 38 -0.99 -1.51 -2.67
C ALA A 38 -1.89 -1.72 -1.45
N PHE A 39 -1.77 -0.86 -0.45
CA PHE A 39 -2.67 -0.83 0.72
C PHE A 39 -3.45 0.48 0.75
N THR A 40 -4.69 0.44 0.27
CA THR A 40 -5.55 1.62 0.11
C THR A 40 -6.71 1.58 1.08
N ILE A 41 -6.71 2.44 2.11
CA ILE A 41 -7.73 2.46 3.18
C ILE A 41 -8.22 3.88 3.48
N ALA A 42 -9.37 3.99 4.14
CA ALA A 42 -9.87 5.28 4.61
C ALA A 42 -8.89 5.92 5.60
N GLY A 43 -8.45 7.15 5.31
CA GLY A 43 -7.51 7.89 6.16
C GLY A 43 -6.03 7.53 5.99
N ALA A 44 -5.67 6.55 5.14
CA ALA A 44 -4.27 6.16 4.88
C ALA A 44 -3.45 5.99 6.18
N SER A 45 -2.37 6.76 6.35
CA SER A 45 -1.54 6.80 7.56
C SER A 45 -2.34 7.09 8.83
N ILE A 46 -3.35 7.96 8.78
CA ILE A 46 -4.24 8.22 9.92
C ILE A 46 -5.00 6.95 10.30
N GLY A 47 -5.49 6.20 9.31
CA GLY A 47 -6.15 4.91 9.52
C GLY A 47 -5.22 3.87 10.17
N VAL A 48 -3.92 3.93 9.88
CA VAL A 48 -2.91 3.00 10.40
C VAL A 48 -2.42 3.36 11.82
N VAL A 49 -2.41 4.63 12.21
CA VAL A 49 -1.76 5.06 13.46
C VAL A 49 -2.71 5.67 14.49
N ALA A 50 -3.87 6.21 14.08
CA ALA A 50 -4.72 6.95 15.00
C ALA A 50 -5.41 6.02 16.01
N PRO A 51 -5.42 6.34 17.32
CA PRO A 51 -6.02 5.49 18.35
C PRO A 51 -7.50 5.13 18.16
N THR A 52 -8.24 5.91 17.37
CA THR A 52 -9.64 5.63 17.01
C THR A 52 -9.78 4.43 16.07
N PHE A 53 -8.74 4.11 15.30
CA PHE A 53 -8.75 3.11 14.23
C PHE A 53 -7.94 1.85 14.54
N LYS A 54 -7.82 1.46 15.83
CA LYS A 54 -6.99 0.31 16.28
C LYS A 54 -7.15 -0.98 15.47
N LYS A 55 -8.35 -1.27 14.95
CA LYS A 55 -8.60 -2.46 14.12
C LYS A 55 -7.75 -2.47 12.84
N TRP A 56 -7.54 -1.31 12.22
CA TRP A 56 -6.74 -1.18 11.02
C TRP A 56 -5.24 -1.35 11.27
N HIS A 57 -4.78 -1.19 12.51
CA HIS A 57 -3.36 -1.31 12.83
C HIS A 57 -2.89 -2.76 12.59
N GLN A 58 -3.62 -3.74 13.12
CA GLN A 58 -3.30 -5.16 12.93
C GLN A 58 -3.36 -5.52 11.45
N THR A 59 -4.44 -5.15 10.76
CA THR A 59 -4.61 -5.43 9.33
C THR A 59 -3.48 -4.85 8.47
N PHE A 60 -3.00 -3.64 8.78
CA PHE A 60 -1.87 -3.05 8.08
C PHE A 60 -0.58 -3.86 8.29
N TRP A 61 -0.27 -4.23 9.53
CA TRP A 61 0.95 -4.98 9.83
C TRP A 61 0.92 -6.41 9.25
N GLU A 62 -0.23 -7.08 9.28
CA GLU A 62 -0.41 -8.38 8.62
C GLU A 62 -0.26 -8.26 7.10
N ASN A 63 -0.81 -7.21 6.49
CA ASN A 63 -0.64 -6.99 5.05
C ASN A 63 0.81 -6.68 4.67
N LEU A 64 1.53 -5.91 5.49
CA LEU A 64 2.95 -5.65 5.30
C LEU A 64 3.76 -6.94 5.40
N ASP A 65 3.50 -7.77 6.41
CA ASP A 65 4.18 -9.06 6.59
C ASP A 65 4.00 -9.97 5.36
N ILE A 66 2.77 -10.08 4.86
CA ILE A 66 2.48 -10.83 3.62
C ILE A 66 3.19 -10.20 2.41
N SER A 67 3.20 -8.88 2.30
CA SER A 67 3.84 -8.18 1.18
C SER A 67 5.36 -8.32 1.17
N VAL A 68 5.98 -8.61 2.31
CA VAL A 68 7.42 -8.90 2.41
C VAL A 68 7.74 -10.35 2.02
N GLN A 69 6.77 -11.26 2.17
CA GLN A 69 6.93 -12.69 1.86
C GLN A 69 6.65 -13.04 0.39
N LEU A 70 5.91 -12.18 -0.33
CA LEU A 70 5.52 -12.34 -1.75
C LEU A 70 6.47 -11.57 -2.68
#